data_AF-A0AAW0TY88-F1
#
_entry.id   AF-A0AAW0TY88-F1
#
_cell.length_a   1.000
_cell.length_b   1.000
_cell.length_c   1.000
_cell.angle_alpha   90.00
_cell.angle_beta   90.00
_cell.angle_gamma   90.00
#
_symmetry.space_group_name_H-M   'P 1'
#
loop_
_entity.id
_entity.type
_entity.pdbx_description
1 polymer ?
#
loop_
_entity_poly.entity_id
_entity_poly.type
_entity_poly.pdbx_seq_one_letter_code
_entity_poly.pdbx_strand_id
1 'polypeptide(L)' 'MALTEAFVRLYDAGLVYRKEALVNWCCSLQSAILDIEVDHLHLTGPTELAVPGYSKPVSFGKMWDFPYRLADSGFAEV' A
#
# COMPACT_ATOMS: atom_id res chain seq x y z
N MET A 1 -30.36 4.36 15.66
CA MET A 1 -30.08 5.81 15.72
C MET A 1 -28.94 6.20 16.68
N ALA A 2 -28.17 5.26 17.26
CA ALA A 2 -27.06 5.60 18.18
C ALA A 2 -25.71 5.87 17.47
N LEU A 3 -25.42 5.17 16.36
CA LEU A 3 -24.14 5.32 15.65
C LEU A 3 -23.98 6.72 15.06
N THR A 4 -25.04 7.24 14.42
CA THR A 4 -25.04 8.58 13.83
C THR A 4 -24.82 9.65 14.91
N GLU A 5 -25.52 9.53 16.05
CA GLU A 5 -25.35 10.47 17.16
C GLU A 5 -23.92 10.41 17.72
N ALA A 6 -23.37 9.22 17.94
CA ALA A 6 -21.99 9.06 18.40
C ALA A 6 -20.99 9.67 17.39
N PHE A 7 -21.17 9.43 16.09
CA PHE A 7 -20.30 9.96 15.05
C PHE A 7 -20.35 11.50 15.00
N VAL A 8 -21.55 12.09 15.08
CA VAL A 8 -21.73 13.55 15.13
C VAL A 8 -21.05 14.12 16.38
N ARG A 9 -21.26 13.54 17.56
CA ARG A 9 -20.63 14.01 18.81
C ARG A 9 -19.10 13.95 18.74
N LEU A 10 -18.53 12.93 18.12
CA LEU A 10 -17.08 12.80 17.95
C LEU A 10 -16.54 13.79 16.90
N TYR A 11 -17.30 14.08 15.85
CA TYR A 11 -16.95 15.09 14.85
C TYR A 11 -16.98 16.50 15.45
N ASP A 12 -18.05 16.84 16.19
CA ASP A 12 -18.20 18.12 16.87
C ASP A 12 -17.11 18.34 17.93
N ALA A 13 -16.65 17.26 18.57
CA ALA A 13 -15.51 17.29 19.50
C ALA A 13 -14.13 17.35 18.82
N GLY A 14 -14.07 17.32 17.48
CA GLY A 14 -12.83 17.33 16.70
C GLY A 14 -12.02 16.02 16.73
N LEU A 15 -12.60 14.93 17.25
CA LEU A 15 -11.95 13.62 17.38
C LEU A 15 -12.06 12.80 16.09
N VAL A 16 -13.13 13.02 15.32
CA VAL A 16 -13.31 12.47 13.97
C VAL A 16 -13.21 13.62 12.98
N TYR A 17 -12.36 13.47 11.98
CA TYR A 17 -12.12 14.51 10.99
C TYR A 17 -11.68 13.90 9.65
N ARG A 18 -11.79 14.70 8.59
CA ARG A 18 -11.33 14.32 7.24
C ARG A 18 -9.98 14.94 6.96
N LYS A 19 -9.01 14.13 6.54
CA LYS A 19 -7.74 14.58 5.98
C LYS A 19 -7.29 13.64 4.87
N GLU A 20 -6.37 14.11 4.04
CA GLU A 20 -5.57 13.24 3.19
C GLU A 20 -4.50 12.56 4.05
N ALA A 21 -4.45 11.23 3.98
CA ALA A 21 -3.50 10.41 4.70
C ALA A 21 -3.14 9.18 3.86
N LEU A 22 -1.92 8.67 4.06
CA LEU A 22 -1.56 7.37 3.53
C LEU A 22 -2.37 6.30 4.28
N VAL A 23 -3.02 5.40 3.54
CA VAL A 23 -3.83 4.31 4.09
C VAL A 23 -3.45 3.02 3.41
N ASN A 24 -3.62 1.91 4.12
CA ASN A 24 -3.62 0.60 3.50
C ASN A 24 -4.89 0.45 2.66
N TRP A 25 -4.73 0.13 1.37
CA TRP A 25 -5.82 0.01 0.41
C TRP A 25 -5.87 -1.40 -0.17
N CYS A 26 -7.03 -2.05 -0.06
CA CYS A 26 -7.25 -3.35 -0.67
C CYS A 26 -7.84 -3.20 -2.08
N CYS A 27 -7.08 -3.58 -3.10
CA CYS A 27 -7.52 -3.51 -4.50
C CYS A 27 -8.71 -4.40 -4.82
N SER A 28 -8.85 -5.53 -4.11
CA SER A 28 -9.93 -6.49 -4.35
C SER A 28 -11.25 -6.05 -3.70
N LEU A 29 -11.18 -5.45 -2.50
CA LEU A 29 -12.36 -4.91 -1.80
C LEU A 29 -12.72 -3.49 -2.25
N GLN A 30 -11.79 -2.79 -2.89
CA GLN A 30 -11.91 -1.38 -3.26
C GLN A 30 -12.23 -0.49 -2.05
N SER A 31 -11.54 -0.75 -0.93
CA SER A 31 -11.70 -0.03 0.33
C SER A 31 -10.37 0.16 1.04
N ALA A 32 -10.29 1.21 1.87
CA ALA A 32 -9.27 1.32 2.89
C ALA A 32 -9.50 0.24 3.95
N ILE A 33 -8.41 -0.31 4.48
CA ILE A 33 -8.39 -1.34 5.53
C ILE A 33 -7.51 -0.88 6.69
N LEU A 34 -7.78 -1.41 7.87
CA LEU A 34 -7.00 -1.13 9.08
C LEU A 34 -5.70 -1.91 9.08
N ASP A 35 -4.68 -1.40 9.77
CA ASP A 35 -3.39 -2.10 9.91
C ASP A 35 -3.53 -3.50 10.50
N ILE A 36 -4.51 -3.72 11.38
CA ILE A 36 -4.79 -5.04 11.96
C ILE A 36 -5.42 -6.03 10.97
N GLU A 37 -5.97 -5.54 9.87
CA GLU A 37 -6.49 -6.37 8.77
C GLU A 37 -5.41 -6.66 7.72
N VAL A 38 -4.20 -6.09 7.87
CA VAL A 38 -3.09 -6.29 6.94
C VAL A 38 -2.20 -7.44 7.41
N ASP A 39 -2.14 -8.49 6.58
CA ASP A 39 -1.18 -9.56 6.77
C ASP A 39 0.18 -9.17 6.17
N HIS A 40 1.21 -9.10 7.02
CA HIS A 40 2.56 -8.77 6.60
C HIS A 40 3.36 -10.03 6.24
N LEU A 41 3.72 -10.16 4.96
CA LEU A 41 4.58 -11.23 4.47
C LEU A 41 6.00 -10.73 4.23
N HIS A 42 6.95 -11.25 5.00
CA HIS A 42 8.38 -10.98 4.78
C HIS A 42 8.92 -11.89 3.67
N LEU A 43 9.45 -11.28 2.61
CA LEU A 43 10.05 -11.98 1.49
C LEU A 43 11.58 -11.86 1.53
N THR A 44 12.29 -12.98 1.51
CA THR A 44 13.76 -13.01 1.45
C THR A 44 14.31 -12.99 0.02
N GLY A 45 13.44 -13.15 -0.98
CA GLY A 45 13.81 -13.15 -2.39
C GLY A 45 12.60 -13.23 -3.32
N PRO A 46 12.83 -13.46 -4.63
CA PRO A 46 11.78 -13.56 -5.63
C PRO A 46 10.76 -14.65 -5.30
N THR A 47 9.50 -14.27 -5.11
CA THR A 47 8.42 -15.16 -4.67
C THR A 47 7.17 -14.93 -5.51
N GLU A 48 6.59 -16.00 -6.05
CA GLU A 48 5.30 -15.95 -6.75
C GLU A 48 4.15 -15.99 -5.74
N LEU A 49 3.34 -14.94 -5.68
CA LEU A 49 2.19 -14.85 -4.79
C LEU A 49 0.88 -14.84 -5.58
N ALA A 50 -0.08 -15.65 -5.13
CA ALA A 50 -1.45 -15.57 -5.62
C ALA A 50 -2.12 -14.35 -5.00
N VAL A 51 -2.49 -13.36 -5.83
CA VAL A 51 -3.16 -12.15 -5.37
C VAL A 51 -4.66 -12.27 -5.65
N PRO A 52 -5.55 -11.98 -4.69
CA PRO A 52 -6.99 -12.04 -4.93
C PRO A 52 -7.41 -11.14 -6.10
N GLY A 53 -8.14 -11.70 -7.06
CA GLY A 53 -8.56 -11.02 -8.29
C GLY A 53 -7.63 -11.17 -9.48
N TYR A 54 -6.48 -11.84 -9.33
CA TYR A 54 -5.56 -12.16 -10.42
C TYR A 54 -5.68 -13.63 -10.83
N SER A 55 -5.70 -13.90 -12.13
CA SER A 55 -5.80 -15.26 -12.67
C SER A 55 -4.46 -16.00 -12.68
N LYS A 56 -3.35 -15.27 -12.58
CA LYS A 56 -1.99 -15.82 -12.56
C LYS A 56 -1.25 -15.30 -11.32
N PRO A 57 -0.37 -16.11 -10.70
CA PRO A 57 0.53 -15.65 -9.66
C PRO A 57 1.36 -14.46 -10.15
N VAL A 58 1.68 -13.56 -9.22
CA VAL A 58 2.48 -12.35 -9.47
C VAL A 58 3.80 -12.48 -8.72
N SER A 59 4.91 -12.18 -9.41
CA SER A 59 6.23 -12.16 -8.77
C SER A 59 6.41 -10.95 -7.86
N PHE A 60 6.69 -11.18 -6.58
CA PHE A 60 7.15 -10.18 -5.62
C PHE A 60 8.63 -10.43 -5.25
N GLY A 61 9.27 -9.45 -4.60
CA GLY A 61 10.64 -9.61 -4.12
C GLY A 61 11.72 -9.60 -5.20
N LYS A 62 11.41 -9.10 -6.41
CA LYS A 62 12.40 -8.85 -7.48
C LYS A 62 12.85 -7.40 -7.43
N MET A 63 14.16 -7.18 -7.30
CA MET A 63 14.80 -5.88 -7.49
C MET A 63 15.51 -5.90 -8.84
N TRP A 64 15.28 -4.88 -9.65
CA TRP A 64 15.92 -4.75 -10.96
C TRP A 64 16.97 -3.66 -10.87
N ASP A 65 18.22 -4.03 -11.17
CA ASP A 65 19.28 -3.09 -11.47
C ASP A 65 19.35 -2.93 -12.99
N PHE A 66 19.32 -1.70 -13.49
CA PHE A 66 19.49 -1.44 -14.90
C PHE A 66 20.40 -0.21 -15.12
N PRO A 67 21.44 -0.33 -15.96
CA PRO A 67 22.33 0.78 -16.24
C PRO A 67 21.64 1.81 -17.13
N TYR A 68 21.87 3.09 -16.86
CA TYR A 68 21.44 4.19 -17.72
C TYR A 68 22.57 5.22 -17.90
N ARG A 69 22.62 5.83 -19.08
CA ARG A 69 23.61 6.90 -19.36
C ARG A 69 23.20 8.17 -18.61
N LEU A 70 24.09 8.67 -17.76
CA LEU A 70 23.99 10.01 -17.22
C LEU A 70 24.26 11.01 -18.36
N ALA A 71 23.36 11.99 -18.51
CA ALA A 71 23.35 12.90 -19.66
C ALA A 71 24.66 13.68 -19.83
N ASP A 72 25.44 13.90 -18.77
CA ASP A 72 26.60 14.81 -18.78
C ASP A 72 27.84 14.31 -18.02
N SER A 73 27.98 13.00 -17.75
CA SER A 73 29.22 12.46 -17.18
C SER A 73 29.69 11.23 -17.96
N GLY A 74 30.93 11.29 -18.43
CA GLY A 74 31.62 10.15 -19.02
C GLY A 74 31.60 8.99 -18.02
N PHE A 75 31.28 7.81 -18.55
CA PHE A 75 31.16 6.52 -17.88
C PHE A 75 31.79 6.47 -16.47
N ALA A 76 30.94 6.56 -15.45
CA ALA A 76 31.28 6.01 -14.14
C ALA A 76 30.58 4.65 -14.05
N GLU A 77 31.37 3.58 -14.18
CA GLU A 77 30.99 2.25 -13.70
C GLU A 77 30.89 2.31 -12.17
N VAL A 78 29.81 1.73 -11.64
CA VAL A 78 29.67 1.39 -10.22
C VAL A 78 30.01 -0.08 -10.08
#